data_AF-A0A015KDU4-F1
#
_entry.id   AF-A0A015KDU4-F1
#
_cell.length_a   1.000
_cell.length_b   1.000
_cell.length_c   1.000
_cell.angle_alpha   90.00
_cell.angle_beta   90.00
_cell.angle_gamma   90.00
#
_symmetry.space_group_name_H-M   'P 1'
#
loop_
_entity.id
_entity.type
_entity.pdbx_description
1 polymer ?
#
loop_
_entity_poly.entity_id
_entity_poly.type
_entity_poly.pdbx_seq_one_letter_code
_entity_poly.pdbx_strand_id
1 'polypeptide(L)'
;MEKRAKKIQVPVDLGKIPSKIATGEGFSGYTADQWKSFIMIYATPIMWDLLDEADQKILANFVKACTLLVCQIVNKSALLEDHYQLTK
;
A
#
# COMPACT_ATOMS: atom_id res chain seq x y z
N MET A 1 14.02 1.68 6.73
CA MET A 1 12.80 1.09 6.14
C MET A 1 12.54 -0.35 6.61
N GLU A 2 13.40 -1.33 6.29
CA GLU A 2 13.14 -2.77 6.59
C GLU A 2 12.81 -3.07 8.06
N LYS A 3 13.56 -2.52 9.01
CA LYS A 3 13.30 -2.70 10.45
C LYS A 3 11.92 -2.17 10.88
N ARG A 4 11.39 -1.14 10.22
CA ARG A 4 10.05 -0.59 10.50
C ARG A 4 8.97 -1.48 9.87
N ALA A 5 9.18 -1.94 8.63
CA ALA A 5 8.29 -2.88 7.96
C ALA A 5 8.08 -4.17 8.78
N LYS A 6 9.14 -4.72 9.37
CA LYS A 6 9.06 -5.93 10.23
C LYS A 6 8.30 -5.71 11.56
N LYS A 7 8.12 -4.46 12.00
CA LYS A 7 7.38 -4.13 13.24
C LYS A 7 5.89 -3.93 13.01
N ILE A 8 5.47 -3.73 11.76
CA ILE A 8 4.07 -3.57 11.42
C ILE A 8 3.42 -4.95 11.42
N GLN A 9 2.37 -5.11 12.20
CA GLN A 9 1.52 -6.29 12.11
C GLN A 9 0.65 -6.20 10.87
N VAL A 10 0.68 -7.25 10.06
CA VAL A 10 -0.05 -7.33 8.80
C VAL A 10 -1.26 -8.23 9.02
N PRO A 11 -2.48 -7.79 8.72
CA PRO A 11 -3.63 -8.68 8.64
C PRO A 11 -3.31 -9.85 7.72
N VAL A 12 -3.72 -11.06 8.12
CA VAL A 12 -3.42 -12.31 7.40
C VAL A 12 -3.85 -12.22 5.93
N ASP A 13 -4.96 -11.53 5.68
CA ASP A 13 -5.59 -11.35 4.37
C ASP A 13 -4.78 -10.47 3.40
N LEU A 14 -3.89 -9.62 3.92
CA LEU A 14 -3.06 -8.70 3.11
C LEU A 14 -1.71 -9.31 2.72
N GLY A 15 -1.41 -10.52 3.18
CA GLY A 15 -0.20 -11.26 2.83
C GLY A 15 1.09 -10.64 3.39
N LYS A 16 2.22 -10.82 2.68
CA LYS A 16 3.54 -10.40 3.15
C LYS A 16 3.87 -8.98 2.69
N ILE A 17 4.21 -8.10 3.63
CA ILE A 17 4.73 -6.76 3.31
C ILE A 17 6.12 -6.85 2.68
N PRO A 18 6.37 -6.11 1.58
CA PRO A 18 7.70 -5.88 1.05
C PRO A 18 8.64 -5.28 2.11
N SER A 19 9.59 -6.10 2.57
CA SER A 19 10.55 -5.70 3.62
C SER A 19 12.00 -5.64 3.14
N LYS A 20 12.36 -6.43 2.12
CA LYS A 20 13.69 -6.47 1.49
C LYS A 20 13.75 -5.60 0.23
N ILE A 21 13.49 -4.32 0.38
CA ILE A 21 13.40 -3.39 -0.77
C ILE A 21 14.81 -3.00 -1.29
N ALA A 22 15.85 -3.16 -0.45
CA ALA A 22 17.20 -2.70 -0.74
C ALA A 22 18.13 -3.75 -1.39
N THR A 23 17.68 -5.00 -1.63
CA THR A 23 18.60 -6.13 -1.91
C THR A 23 19.12 -6.21 -3.35
N GLY A 24 18.87 -5.24 -4.23
CA GLY A 24 19.36 -5.27 -5.63
C GLY A 24 18.69 -6.32 -6.52
N GLU A 25 18.08 -7.37 -5.95
CA GLU A 25 17.06 -8.23 -6.57
C GLU A 25 15.76 -7.47 -6.89
N GLY A 26 15.66 -6.22 -6.42
CA GLY A 26 14.51 -5.36 -6.61
C GLY A 26 13.27 -5.92 -5.92
N PHE A 27 12.13 -5.66 -6.54
CA PHE A 27 10.81 -6.02 -6.03
C PHE A 27 10.35 -7.42 -6.46
N SER A 28 11.26 -8.25 -6.98
CA SER A 28 10.96 -9.60 -7.45
C SER A 28 10.47 -10.49 -6.30
N GLY A 29 9.32 -11.14 -6.49
CA GLY A 29 8.73 -12.06 -5.50
C GLY A 29 7.53 -11.52 -4.72
N TYR A 30 7.04 -10.31 -5.04
CA TYR A 30 5.76 -9.81 -4.53
C TYR A 30 4.72 -9.70 -5.65
N THR A 31 3.47 -10.02 -5.34
CA THR A 31 2.36 -9.89 -6.29
C THR A 31 1.96 -8.42 -6.47
N ALA A 32 1.23 -8.12 -7.56
CA ALA A 32 0.69 -6.78 -7.79
C ALA A 32 -0.22 -6.31 -6.64
N ASP A 33 -0.98 -7.22 -6.02
CA ASP A 33 -1.84 -6.88 -4.87
C ASP A 33 -1.05 -6.59 -3.59
N GLN A 34 0.07 -7.30 -3.38
CA GLN A 34 1.00 -6.98 -2.28
C GLN A 34 1.66 -5.61 -2.52
N TRP A 35 1.98 -5.28 -3.77
CA TRP A 35 2.47 -3.95 -4.16
C TRP A 35 1.45 -2.85 -3.90
N LYS A 36 0.22 -3.07 -4.34
CA LYS A 36 -0.91 -2.16 -4.09
C LYS A 36 -1.10 -1.91 -2.59
N SER A 37 -1.13 -2.97 -1.80
CA SER A 37 -1.30 -2.88 -0.34
C SER A 37 -0.13 -2.13 0.32
N PHE A 38 1.11 -2.40 -0.11
CA PHE A 38 2.28 -1.68 0.35
C PHE A 38 2.18 -0.18 0.09
N ILE A 39 1.89 0.23 -1.14
CA ILE A 39 1.81 1.64 -1.50
C ILE A 39 0.65 2.35 -0.80
N MET A 40 -0.53 1.73 -0.76
CA MET A 40 -1.73 2.40 -0.26
C MET A 40 -1.80 2.48 1.27
N ILE A 41 -1.25 1.49 1.98
CA ILE A 41 -1.45 1.33 3.43
C ILE A 41 -0.15 1.58 4.20
N TYR A 42 0.96 1.03 3.72
CA TYR A 42 2.18 0.91 4.54
C TYR A 42 3.28 1.90 4.19
N ALA A 43 3.31 2.41 2.96
CA ALA A 43 4.35 3.31 2.47
C ALA A 43 4.49 4.57 3.33
N THR A 44 3.38 5.27 3.59
CA THR A 44 3.35 6.47 4.43
C THR A 44 3.87 6.22 5.84
N PRO A 45 3.27 5.34 6.68
CA PRO A 45 3.73 5.15 8.07
C PRO A 45 5.15 4.56 8.18
N ILE A 46 5.62 3.80 7.20
CA ILE A 46 7.00 3.27 7.21
C ILE A 46 8.02 4.37 6.92
N MET A 47 7.71 5.26 5.98
CA MET A 47 8.67 6.21 5.41
C MET A 47 8.56 7.63 5.95
N TRP A 48 7.44 8.04 6.53
CA TRP A 48 7.17 9.44 6.88
C TRP A 48 8.31 10.13 7.64
N ASP A 49 8.73 9.60 8.79
CA ASP A 49 9.81 10.22 9.60
C ASP A 49 11.24 9.89 9.09
N LEU A 50 11.37 9.25 7.93
CA LEU A 50 12.65 9.02 7.26
C LEU A 50 12.89 10.02 6.13
N LEU A 51 11.85 10.77 5.73
CA LEU A 51 11.87 11.68 4.61
C LEU A 51 11.88 13.13 5.12
N ASP A 52 12.51 14.00 4.34
CA ASP A 52 12.36 15.44 4.54
C ASP A 52 10.97 15.92 4.09
N GLU A 53 10.66 17.20 4.34
CA GLU A 53 9.33 17.73 4.05
C GLU A 53 8.98 17.71 2.55
N ALA A 54 9.98 17.86 1.67
CA ALA A 54 9.76 17.83 0.23
C ALA A 54 9.42 16.40 -0.22
N ASP A 55 10.18 15.42 0.24
CA ASP A 55 9.99 14.01 -0.07
C ASP A 55 8.69 13.46 0.54
N GLN A 56 8.31 13.92 1.73
CA GLN A 56 7.01 13.60 2.34
C GLN A 56 5.84 14.04 1.45
N LYS A 57 5.91 15.25 0.86
CA LYS A 57 4.90 15.75 -0.08
C LYS A 57 4.85 14.91 -1.36
N ILE A 58 6.00 14.50 -1.88
CA ILE A 58 6.08 13.61 -3.04
C ILE A 58 5.42 12.27 -2.72
N LEU A 59 5.76 11.66 -1.59
CA LEU A 59 5.17 10.39 -1.14
C LEU A 59 3.65 10.51 -0.98
N ALA A 60 3.17 11.56 -0.29
CA ALA A 60 1.74 11.77 -0.08
C ALA A 60 0.98 11.91 -1.41
N ASN A 61 1.52 12.68 -2.35
CA ASN A 61 0.91 12.84 -3.67
C ASN A 61 0.93 11.54 -4.48
N PHE A 62 2.02 10.78 -4.40
CA PHE A 62 2.14 9.48 -5.06
C PHE A 62 1.10 8.47 -4.53
N VAL A 63 1.01 8.31 -3.20
CA VAL A 63 0.01 7.44 -2.56
C VAL A 63 -1.41 7.87 -2.91
N LYS A 64 -1.68 9.18 -2.94
CA LYS A 64 -2.98 9.73 -3.34
C LYS A 64 -3.32 9.40 -4.80
N ALA A 65 -2.37 9.56 -5.72
CA ALA A 65 -2.57 9.22 -7.13
C ALA A 65 -2.82 7.72 -7.32
N CYS A 66 -2.02 6.86 -6.67
CA CYS A 66 -2.22 5.41 -6.71
C CYS A 66 -3.58 5.01 -6.14
N THR A 67 -4.00 5.61 -5.04
CA THR A 67 -5.33 5.36 -4.45
C THR A 67 -6.44 5.71 -5.42
N LEU A 68 -6.37 6.88 -6.09
CA LEU A 68 -7.38 7.28 -7.07
C LEU A 68 -7.42 6.35 -8.28
N LEU A 69 -6.26 5.99 -8.83
CA LEU A 69 -6.17 5.07 -9.98
C LEU A 69 -6.70 3.68 -9.61
N VAL A 70 -6.35 3.17 -8.45
CA VAL A 70 -6.79 1.87 -7.97
C VAL A 70 -8.27 1.87 -7.60
N CYS A 71 -8.80 2.92 -6.98
CA CYS A 71 -10.24 3.07 -6.71
C CYS A 71 -11.06 3.22 -7.98
N GLN A 72 -10.51 3.78 -9.07
CA GLN A 72 -11.16 3.78 -10.38
C GLN A 72 -11.18 2.38 -11.01
N ILE A 73 -10.12 1.59 -10.79
CA ILE A 73 -10.00 0.22 -11.30
C ILE A 73 -10.85 -0.77 -10.47
N VAL A 74 -10.94 -0.57 -9.14
CA VAL A 74 -11.90 -1.26 -8.25
C VAL A 74 -13.26 -0.61 -8.48
N ASN A 75 -13.85 -1.01 -9.59
CA ASN A 75 -15.02 -0.42 -10.19
C ASN A 75 -16.13 -0.18 -9.17
N LYS A 76 -16.77 1.00 -9.24
CA LYS A 76 -17.85 1.47 -8.38
C LYS A 76 -18.99 0.45 -8.20
N SER A 77 -19.16 -0.45 -9.16
CA SER A 77 -20.08 -1.59 -9.13
C SER A 77 -19.76 -2.60 -8.02
N ALA A 78 -18.49 -2.97 -7.82
CA ALA A 78 -18.10 -3.95 -6.80
C ALA A 78 -18.32 -3.40 -5.37
N LEU A 79 -18.02 -2.12 -5.14
CA LEU A 79 -18.28 -1.44 -3.87
C LEU A 79 -19.78 -1.31 -3.57
N LEU A 80 -20.61 -1.06 -4.59
CA LEU A 80 -22.07 -1.00 -4.42
C LEU A 80 -22.65 -2.38 -4.12
N GLU A 81 -22.13 -3.42 -4.76
CA GLU A 81 -22.56 -4.80 -4.56
C GLU A 81 -22.17 -5.30 -3.17
N ASP A 82 -20.95 -5.06 -2.72
CA ASP A 82 -20.51 -5.38 -1.36
C ASP A 82 -21.29 -4.59 -0.31
N HIS A 83 -21.55 -3.29 -0.51
CA HIS A 83 -22.39 -2.51 0.40
C HIS A 83 -23.81 -3.07 0.47
N TYR A 84 -24.40 -3.48 -0.67
CA TYR A 84 -25.75 -4.03 -0.70
C TYR A 84 -25.85 -5.35 0.07
N GLN A 85 -24.83 -6.21 -0.04
CA GLN A 85 -24.76 -7.48 0.69
C GLN A 85 -24.54 -7.30 2.20
N LEU A 86 -23.84 -6.25 2.62
CA LEU A 86 -23.59 -5.95 4.03
C LEU A 86 -24.77 -5.26 4.75
N THR A 87 -25.73 -4.71 4.01
CA THR A 87 -26.94 -4.06 4.56
C THR A 87 -28.21 -4.91 4.49
N LYS A 88 -28.09 -6.20 4.21
CA LYS A 88 -29.17 -7.19 4.29
C LYS A 88 -29.10 -7.96 5.60
#